data_AF-A0A7Y1ZXN3-F1
#
_entry.id   AF-A0A7Y1ZXN3-F1
#
_cell.length_a   1.000
_cell.length_b   1.000
_cell.length_c   1.000
_cell.angle_alpha   90.00
_cell.angle_beta   90.00
_cell.angle_gamma   90.00
#
_symmetry.space_group_name_H-M   'P 1'
#
loop_
_entity.id
_entity.type
_entity.pdbx_description
1 polymer ?
#
loop_
_entity_poly.entity_id
_entity_poly.type
_entity_poly.pdbx_seq_one_letter_code
_entity_poly.pdbx_strand_id
1 'polypeptide(L)'
;MSLLTTTTLLAGRIITAEDGHLPVDDNGQITTENPILPPMKELIPGSLASIIVFALLWKFAGPTIKKSFTDRTARIQKELDDSAAAKAAAEAEAERIRAAKGDIDSERSRLYAEADAQAEALLADGRVRIDNEVAALEARADAEIASAAGRSSDELRAEIARYASDAIDRVVDGTLDSSVHQDLIENYISNVGAGRGVSA
;
A
#
# COMPACT_ATOMS: atom_id res chain seq x y z
N MET A 1 -14.94 96.89 17.00
CA MET A 1 -13.78 97.71 17.44
C MET A 1 -13.45 97.33 18.87
N SER A 2 -12.20 96.88 19.07
CA SER A 2 -11.44 96.83 20.34
C SER A 2 -12.10 96.24 21.59
N LEU A 3 -12.03 94.91 21.73
CA LEU A 3 -12.15 94.19 23.02
C LEU A 3 -11.11 93.07 23.16
N LEU A 4 -10.04 93.11 22.34
CA LEU A 4 -8.93 92.13 22.36
C LEU A 4 -7.69 92.64 23.13
N THR A 5 -7.79 93.79 23.81
CA THR A 5 -6.63 94.45 24.43
C THR A 5 -6.66 94.46 25.97
N THR A 6 -7.62 93.76 26.60
CA THR A 6 -7.83 93.90 28.07
C THR A 6 -7.71 92.59 28.86
N THR A 7 -7.39 91.46 28.22
CA THR A 7 -7.25 90.15 28.90
C THR A 7 -5.80 89.65 29.05
N THR A 8 -4.80 90.36 28.51
CA THR A 8 -3.38 89.98 28.64
C THR A 8 -2.74 90.35 29.99
N LEU A 9 -3.43 91.10 30.86
CA LEU A 9 -2.84 91.56 32.13
C LEU A 9 -3.02 90.59 33.32
N LEU A 10 -3.77 89.49 33.16
CA LEU A 10 -4.05 88.53 34.25
C LEU A 10 -3.27 87.21 34.12
N ALA A 11 -2.70 86.90 32.95
CA ALA A 11 -1.81 85.75 32.77
C ALA A 11 -0.39 85.99 33.34
N GLY A 12 0.02 87.27 33.49
CA GLY A 12 1.33 87.65 34.04
C GLY A 12 1.42 87.64 35.58
N ARG A 13 0.34 87.34 36.30
CA ARG A 13 0.29 87.27 37.77
C ARG A 13 0.02 85.86 38.33
N ILE A 14 -0.05 84.85 37.47
CA ILE A 14 -0.09 83.43 37.86
C ILE A 14 1.25 82.73 37.55
N ILE A 15 2.10 83.33 36.70
CA ILE A 15 3.55 83.02 36.62
C ILE A 15 4.33 84.17 37.27
N THR A 16 3.88 84.58 38.45
CA THR A 16 4.77 85.20 39.43
C THR A 16 5.25 84.04 40.29
N ALA A 17 6.31 83.37 39.83
CA ALA A 17 7.20 82.75 40.79
C ALA A 17 7.69 83.90 41.68
N GLU A 18 7.27 83.86 42.95
CA GLU A 18 7.95 84.52 44.04
C GLU A 18 9.47 84.37 43.86
N ASP A 19 10.17 85.45 44.19
CA ASP A 19 11.63 85.57 44.28
C ASP A 19 12.39 85.86 42.98
N GLY A 20 12.18 87.08 42.46
CA GLY A 20 13.14 87.78 41.60
C GLY A 20 14.38 88.27 42.35
N HIS A 21 15.11 87.38 43.02
CA HIS A 21 16.48 87.64 43.48
C HIS A 21 17.42 87.22 42.36
N LEU A 22 18.07 88.17 41.68
CA LEU A 22 19.25 87.84 40.87
C LEU A 22 20.26 87.21 41.82
N PRO A 23 20.76 85.98 41.59
CA PRO A 23 21.67 85.33 42.53
C PRO A 23 22.95 86.16 42.64
N VAL A 24 23.12 86.78 43.80
CA VAL A 24 24.28 87.57 44.20
C VAL A 24 25.03 86.76 45.25
N ASP A 25 26.34 86.61 45.07
CA ASP A 25 27.18 85.93 46.05
C ASP A 25 27.33 86.75 47.36
N ASP A 26 27.90 86.16 48.41
CA ASP A 26 28.11 86.83 49.71
C ASP A 26 29.01 88.09 49.64
N ASN A 27 29.55 88.42 48.45
CA ASN A 27 30.40 89.58 48.16
C ASN A 27 29.71 90.63 47.26
N GLY A 28 28.45 90.45 46.87
CA GLY A 28 27.68 91.48 46.16
C GLY A 28 27.80 91.47 44.63
N GLN A 29 28.31 90.42 43.98
CA GLN A 29 28.37 90.33 42.50
C GLN A 29 27.28 89.44 41.88
N ILE A 30 26.73 89.85 40.72
CA ILE A 30 25.75 89.08 39.94
C ILE A 30 26.47 87.90 39.26
N THR A 31 26.19 86.68 39.69
CA THR A 31 26.81 85.48 39.12
C THR A 31 25.96 84.92 37.98
N THR A 32 26.50 84.87 36.76
CA THR A 32 25.95 84.07 35.67
C THR A 32 26.24 82.60 35.95
N GLU A 33 25.21 81.78 36.19
CA GLU A 33 25.37 80.33 36.38
C GLU A 33 26.09 79.71 35.18
N ASN A 34 27.07 78.86 35.46
CA ASN A 34 27.92 78.23 34.46
C ASN A 34 27.05 77.35 33.54
N PRO A 35 26.94 77.62 32.22
CA PRO A 35 26.01 76.90 31.33
C PRO A 35 26.33 75.40 31.15
N ILE A 36 27.52 74.98 31.60
CA ILE A 36 28.06 73.63 31.39
C ILE A 36 28.03 72.81 32.69
N LEU A 37 28.03 73.45 33.87
CA LEU A 37 28.12 72.75 35.16
C LEU A 37 27.12 73.31 36.19
N PRO A 38 26.26 72.44 36.76
CA PRO A 38 25.28 72.87 37.76
C PRO A 38 25.97 73.34 39.06
N PRO A 39 25.35 74.28 39.80
CA PRO A 39 25.88 74.76 41.07
C PRO A 39 26.00 73.61 42.09
N MET A 40 27.13 73.54 42.81
CA MET A 40 27.48 72.42 43.71
C MET A 40 26.44 72.14 44.80
N LYS A 41 25.66 73.16 45.19
CA LYS A 41 24.55 73.06 46.15
C LYS A 41 23.37 72.20 45.64
N GLU A 42 23.15 72.13 44.34
CA GLU A 42 22.05 71.36 43.72
C GLU A 42 22.51 69.97 43.25
N LEU A 43 23.81 69.83 42.95
CA LEU A 43 24.40 68.55 42.56
C LEU A 43 24.31 67.50 43.68
N ILE A 44 24.44 67.91 44.96
CA ILE A 44 24.36 66.99 46.11
C ILE A 44 22.95 66.40 46.28
N PRO A 45 21.86 67.20 46.40
CA PRO A 45 20.51 66.63 46.49
C PRO A 45 20.07 65.95 45.19
N GLY A 46 20.50 66.44 44.01
CA GLY A 46 20.19 65.82 42.72
C GLY A 46 20.86 64.45 42.53
N SER A 47 22.13 64.32 42.93
CA SER A 47 22.83 63.02 42.92
C SER A 47 22.26 62.05 43.95
N LEU A 48 21.89 62.53 45.15
CA LEU A 48 21.20 61.71 46.16
C LEU A 48 19.85 61.19 45.63
N ALA A 49 19.06 62.06 44.99
CA ALA A 49 17.81 61.67 44.35
C ALA A 49 18.02 60.65 43.22
N SER A 50 19.03 60.85 42.35
CA SER A 50 19.40 59.88 41.30
C SER A 50 19.81 58.52 41.88
N ILE A 51 20.60 58.50 42.96
CA ILE A 51 21.01 57.25 43.62
C ILE A 51 19.80 56.53 44.20
N ILE A 52 18.86 57.24 44.83
CA ILE A 52 17.63 56.65 45.37
C ILE A 52 16.79 56.05 44.24
N VAL A 53 16.56 56.78 43.15
CA VAL A 53 15.81 56.27 41.98
C VAL A 53 16.52 55.07 41.36
N PHE A 54 17.84 55.12 41.19
CA PHE A 54 18.64 54.02 40.65
C PHE A 54 18.58 52.77 41.55
N ALA A 55 18.66 52.94 42.87
CA ALA A 55 18.54 51.83 43.82
C ALA A 55 17.14 51.19 43.77
N LEU A 56 16.08 51.99 43.66
CA LEU A 56 14.72 51.50 43.48
C LEU A 56 14.58 50.75 42.15
N LEU A 57 15.06 51.30 41.04
CA LEU A 57 15.03 50.62 39.73
C LEU A 57 15.82 49.32 39.75
N TRP A 58 17.01 49.29 40.37
CA TRP A 58 17.79 48.06 40.47
C TRP A 58 17.07 47.00 41.29
N LYS A 59 16.45 47.37 42.42
CA LYS A 59 15.71 46.45 43.28
C LYS A 59 14.41 45.93 42.65
N PHE A 60 13.67 46.77 41.92
CA PHE A 60 12.37 46.40 41.36
C PHE A 60 12.43 45.91 39.90
N ALA A 61 13.23 46.54 39.03
CA ALA A 61 13.35 46.15 37.62
C ALA A 61 14.41 45.06 37.38
N GLY A 62 15.49 45.04 38.17
CA GLY A 62 16.55 44.02 38.09
C GLY A 62 16.05 42.57 38.08
N PRO A 63 15.19 42.13 39.03
CA PRO A 63 14.68 40.75 39.02
C PRO A 63 13.85 40.42 37.79
N THR A 64 13.02 41.35 37.30
CA THR A 64 12.19 41.17 36.09
C THR A 64 13.05 41.01 34.84
N ILE A 65 14.11 41.81 34.69
CA ILE A 65 15.04 41.73 33.57
C ILE A 65 15.81 40.40 33.59
N LYS A 66 16.34 40.00 34.74
CA LYS A 66 17.03 38.72 34.90
C LYS A 66 16.12 37.53 34.58
N LYS A 67 14.87 37.58 35.04
CA LYS A 67 13.86 36.58 34.72
C LYS A 67 13.59 36.51 33.23
N SER A 68 13.41 37.64 32.54
CA SER A 68 13.18 37.68 31.10
C SER A 68 14.32 37.05 30.29
N PHE A 69 15.58 37.36 30.63
CA PHE A 69 16.73 36.74 29.97
C PHE A 69 16.82 35.23 30.24
N THR A 70 16.58 34.81 31.48
CA THR A 70 16.58 33.38 31.85
C THR A 70 15.48 32.63 31.11
N ASP A 71 14.26 33.16 31.10
CA ASP A 71 13.11 32.56 30.42
C ASP A 71 13.33 32.48 28.89
N ARG A 72 13.98 33.50 28.29
CA ARG A 72 14.39 33.47 26.88
C ARG A 72 15.44 32.39 26.60
N THR A 73 16.48 32.31 27.42
CA THR A 73 17.52 31.27 27.27
C THR A 73 16.93 29.88 27.45
N ALA A 74 16.06 29.68 28.44
CA ALA A 74 15.38 28.41 28.66
C ALA A 74 14.48 28.03 27.46
N ARG A 75 13.76 28.99 26.89
CA ARG A 75 12.96 28.75 25.67
C ARG A 75 13.82 28.36 24.48
N ILE A 76 14.92 29.09 24.23
CA ILE A 76 15.84 28.79 23.12
C ILE A 76 16.46 27.40 23.31
N GLN A 77 16.92 27.08 24.52
CA GLN A 77 17.49 25.77 24.79
C GLN A 77 16.46 24.67 24.55
N LYS A 78 15.22 24.86 25.01
CA LYS A 78 14.13 23.94 24.76
C LYS A 78 13.85 23.78 23.26
N GLU A 79 13.76 24.88 22.50
CA GLU A 79 13.53 24.83 21.06
C GLU A 79 14.67 24.11 20.31
N LEU A 80 15.92 24.29 20.75
CA LEU A 80 17.08 23.57 20.22
C LEU A 80 17.04 22.08 20.54
N ASP A 81 16.71 21.72 21.78
CA ASP A 81 16.60 20.33 22.22
C ASP A 81 15.44 19.62 21.49
N ASP A 82 14.29 20.27 21.39
CA ASP A 82 13.11 19.77 20.66
C ASP A 82 13.44 19.58 19.17
N SER A 83 14.16 20.53 18.56
CA SER A 83 14.58 20.43 17.16
C SER A 83 15.59 19.30 16.92
N ALA A 84 16.56 19.14 17.84
CA ALA A 84 17.53 18.06 17.78
C ALA A 84 16.86 16.69 17.94
N ALA A 85 15.92 16.57 18.88
CA ALA A 85 15.13 15.36 19.07
C ALA A 85 14.24 15.04 17.85
N ALA A 86 13.59 16.06 17.27
CA ALA A 86 12.78 15.90 16.06
C ALA A 86 13.64 15.44 14.87
N LYS A 87 14.84 16.00 14.70
CA LYS A 87 15.78 15.59 13.66
C LYS A 87 16.23 14.14 13.85
N ALA A 88 16.62 13.76 15.07
CA ALA A 88 17.03 12.38 15.37
C ALA A 88 15.88 11.39 15.14
N ALA A 89 14.65 11.73 15.54
CA ALA A 89 13.47 10.92 15.29
C ALA A 89 13.18 10.75 13.79
N ALA A 90 13.32 11.83 13.00
CA ALA A 90 13.13 11.78 11.55
C ALA A 90 14.20 10.95 10.85
N GLU A 91 15.46 11.04 11.27
CA GLU A 91 16.56 10.20 10.75
C GLU A 91 16.31 8.71 11.07
N ALA A 92 15.93 8.40 12.30
CA ALA A 92 15.59 7.03 12.71
C ALA A 92 14.36 6.46 11.96
N GLU A 93 13.33 7.28 11.71
CA GLU A 93 12.19 6.88 10.88
C GLU A 93 12.62 6.65 9.43
N ALA A 94 13.45 7.52 8.86
CA ALA A 94 13.95 7.36 7.50
C ALA A 94 14.80 6.08 7.34
N GLU A 95 15.61 5.73 8.34
CA GLU A 95 16.34 4.45 8.38
C GLU A 95 15.39 3.26 8.46
N ARG A 96 14.38 3.30 9.35
CA ARG A 96 13.36 2.24 9.43
C ARG A 96 12.61 2.06 8.12
N ILE A 97 12.21 3.15 7.46
CA ILE A 97 11.53 3.09 6.16
C ILE A 97 12.46 2.51 5.08
N ARG A 98 13.74 2.91 5.04
CA ARG A 98 14.71 2.34 4.08
C ARG A 98 14.93 0.85 4.32
N ALA A 99 15.05 0.44 5.58
CA ALA A 99 15.18 -0.97 5.95
C ALA A 99 13.92 -1.77 5.55
N ALA A 100 12.73 -1.26 5.87
CA ALA A 100 11.46 -1.88 5.50
C ALA A 100 11.29 -1.99 3.97
N LYS A 101 11.73 -0.97 3.20
CA LYS A 101 11.75 -1.06 1.73
C LYS A 101 12.69 -2.15 1.22
N GLY A 102 13.89 -2.26 1.78
CA GLY A 102 14.84 -3.32 1.42
C GLY A 102 14.29 -4.72 1.75
N ASP A 103 13.61 -4.86 2.88
CA ASP A 103 12.93 -6.10 3.29
C ASP A 103 11.80 -6.47 2.31
N ILE A 104 10.97 -5.48 1.90
CA ILE A 104 9.93 -5.68 0.89
C ILE A 104 10.51 -6.13 -0.45
N ASP A 105 11.57 -5.50 -0.94
CA ASP A 105 12.17 -5.89 -2.23
C ASP A 105 12.79 -7.30 -2.15
N SER A 106 13.43 -7.64 -1.03
CA SER A 106 13.92 -9.00 -0.77
C SER A 106 12.78 -10.03 -0.74
N GLU A 107 11.70 -9.74 -0.03
CA GLU A 107 10.53 -10.62 0.06
C GLU A 107 9.82 -10.77 -1.29
N ARG A 108 9.74 -9.70 -2.09
CA ARG A 108 9.22 -9.76 -3.46
C ARG A 108 10.08 -10.66 -4.34
N SER A 109 11.41 -10.52 -4.29
CA SER A 109 12.31 -11.42 -5.02
C SER A 109 12.15 -12.88 -4.59
N ARG A 110 11.98 -13.13 -3.28
CA ARG A 110 11.69 -14.47 -2.75
C ARG A 110 10.37 -15.02 -3.30
N LEU A 111 9.30 -14.23 -3.26
CA LEU A 111 7.97 -14.60 -3.76
C LEU A 111 7.98 -14.89 -5.26
N TYR A 112 8.68 -14.09 -6.06
CA TYR A 112 8.80 -14.35 -7.50
C TYR A 112 9.57 -15.64 -7.78
N ALA A 113 10.70 -15.86 -7.11
CA ALA A 113 11.46 -17.10 -7.25
C ALA A 113 10.64 -18.35 -6.84
N GLU A 114 9.84 -18.22 -5.77
CA GLU A 114 8.93 -19.27 -5.33
C GLU A 114 7.80 -19.52 -6.34
N ALA A 115 7.21 -18.46 -6.91
CA ALA A 115 6.18 -18.56 -7.93
C ALA A 115 6.70 -19.20 -9.23
N ASP A 116 7.91 -18.84 -9.67
CA ASP A 116 8.55 -19.42 -10.85
C ASP A 116 8.81 -20.92 -10.63
N ALA A 117 9.33 -21.31 -9.46
CA ALA A 117 9.54 -22.71 -9.11
C ALA A 117 8.21 -23.50 -9.07
N GLN A 118 7.14 -22.91 -8.53
CA GLN A 118 5.81 -23.54 -8.52
C GLN A 118 5.24 -23.66 -9.95
N ALA A 119 5.43 -22.65 -10.80
CA ALA A 119 4.98 -22.68 -12.18
C ALA A 119 5.70 -23.77 -12.99
N GLU A 120 7.03 -23.90 -12.83
CA GLU A 120 7.81 -24.97 -13.46
C GLU A 120 7.36 -26.36 -12.97
N ALA A 121 7.16 -26.52 -11.67
CA ALA A 121 6.67 -27.77 -11.10
C ALA A 121 5.27 -28.14 -11.64
N LEU A 122 4.36 -27.17 -11.73
CA LEU A 122 3.01 -27.38 -12.25
C LEU A 122 3.03 -27.73 -13.75
N LEU A 123 3.91 -27.12 -14.54
CA LEU A 123 4.07 -27.45 -15.95
C LEU A 123 4.65 -28.87 -16.14
N ALA A 124 5.62 -29.26 -15.31
CA ALA A 124 6.19 -30.60 -15.35
C ALA A 124 5.15 -31.67 -14.96
N ASP A 125 4.44 -31.47 -13.85
CA ASP A 125 3.36 -32.36 -13.41
C ASP A 125 2.22 -32.43 -14.44
N GLY A 126 1.82 -31.27 -14.97
CA GLY A 126 0.78 -31.18 -15.99
C GLY A 126 1.13 -31.94 -17.27
N ARG A 127 2.38 -31.90 -17.73
CA ARG A 127 2.85 -32.68 -18.88
C ARG A 127 2.77 -34.18 -18.61
N VAL A 128 3.30 -34.64 -17.47
CA VAL A 128 3.25 -36.06 -17.09
C VAL A 128 1.80 -36.55 -17.00
N ARG A 129 0.90 -35.74 -16.41
CA ARG A 129 -0.52 -36.09 -16.33
C ARG A 129 -1.16 -36.19 -17.72
N ILE A 130 -0.92 -35.22 -18.60
CA ILE A 130 -1.46 -35.25 -19.98
C ILE A 130 -0.93 -36.47 -20.74
N ASP A 131 0.36 -36.78 -20.65
CA ASP A 131 0.95 -37.94 -21.33
C ASP A 131 0.28 -39.25 -20.87
N ASN A 132 0.01 -39.38 -19.56
CA ASN A 132 -0.70 -40.53 -19.00
C ASN A 132 -2.17 -40.58 -19.45
N GLU A 133 -2.87 -39.45 -19.47
CA GLU A 133 -4.26 -39.36 -19.93
C GLU A 133 -4.40 -39.69 -21.42
N VAL A 134 -3.47 -39.21 -22.26
CA VAL A 134 -3.42 -39.51 -23.69
C VAL A 134 -3.16 -41.00 -23.90
N ALA A 135 -2.17 -41.60 -23.23
CA ALA A 135 -1.90 -43.03 -23.35
C ALA A 135 -3.10 -43.89 -22.92
N ALA A 136 -3.79 -43.50 -21.83
CA ALA A 136 -5.01 -44.18 -21.39
C ALA A 136 -6.16 -44.03 -22.39
N LEU A 137 -6.29 -42.85 -23.01
CA LEU A 137 -7.31 -42.59 -24.03
C LEU A 137 -7.04 -43.40 -25.30
N GLU A 138 -5.80 -43.47 -25.77
CA GLU A 138 -5.39 -44.28 -26.92
C GLU A 138 -5.67 -45.76 -26.68
N ALA A 139 -5.23 -46.30 -25.52
CA ALA A 139 -5.49 -47.70 -25.17
C ALA A 139 -6.98 -48.03 -25.13
N ARG A 140 -7.81 -47.11 -24.63
CA ARG A 140 -9.26 -47.25 -24.62
C ARG A 140 -9.84 -47.19 -26.05
N ALA A 141 -9.38 -46.24 -26.87
CA ALA A 141 -9.83 -46.11 -28.25
C ALA A 141 -9.50 -47.37 -29.07
N ASP A 142 -8.30 -47.94 -28.90
CA ASP A 142 -7.90 -49.19 -29.55
C ASP A 142 -8.78 -50.36 -29.12
N ALA A 143 -9.11 -50.46 -27.84
CA ALA A 143 -10.03 -51.48 -27.33
C ALA A 143 -11.46 -51.31 -27.88
N GLU A 144 -11.94 -50.08 -27.99
CA GLU A 144 -13.25 -49.76 -28.58
C GLU A 144 -13.29 -50.08 -30.08
N ILE A 145 -12.23 -49.75 -30.83
CA ILE A 145 -12.09 -50.10 -32.26
C ILE A 145 -12.08 -51.62 -32.44
N ALA A 146 -11.31 -52.36 -31.65
CA ALA A 146 -11.25 -53.82 -31.72
C ALA A 146 -12.63 -54.45 -31.44
N SER A 147 -13.33 -53.96 -30.42
CA SER A 147 -14.70 -54.40 -30.10
C SER A 147 -15.69 -54.08 -31.23
N ALA A 148 -15.61 -52.87 -31.81
CA ALA A 148 -16.46 -52.47 -32.94
C ALA A 148 -16.20 -53.33 -34.18
N ALA A 149 -14.94 -53.59 -34.52
CA ALA A 149 -14.56 -54.46 -35.64
C ALA A 149 -15.10 -55.89 -35.47
N GLY A 150 -15.04 -56.45 -34.26
CA GLY A 150 -15.63 -57.74 -33.93
C GLY A 150 -17.15 -57.74 -34.17
N ARG A 151 -17.86 -56.77 -33.58
CA ARG A 151 -19.33 -56.63 -33.75
C ARG A 151 -19.72 -56.47 -35.22
N SER A 152 -19.01 -55.62 -35.97
CA SER A 152 -19.27 -55.42 -37.41
C SER A 152 -18.99 -56.68 -38.23
N SER A 153 -17.98 -57.47 -37.87
CA SER A 153 -17.67 -58.73 -38.55
C SER A 153 -18.75 -59.79 -38.30
N ASP A 154 -19.26 -59.86 -37.07
CA ASP A 154 -20.33 -60.78 -36.71
C ASP A 154 -21.65 -60.40 -37.38
N GLU A 155 -21.99 -59.11 -37.41
CA GLU A 155 -23.14 -58.58 -38.14
C GLU A 155 -23.05 -58.90 -39.65
N LEU A 156 -21.89 -58.68 -40.26
CA LEU A 156 -21.67 -58.98 -41.68
C LEU A 156 -21.82 -60.48 -41.98
N ARG A 157 -21.33 -61.36 -41.10
CA ARG A 157 -21.50 -62.81 -41.25
C ARG A 157 -22.96 -63.24 -41.13
N ALA A 158 -23.70 -62.68 -40.18
CA ALA A 158 -25.12 -62.95 -40.02
C ALA A 158 -25.91 -62.52 -41.27
N GLU A 159 -25.60 -61.34 -41.81
CA GLU A 159 -26.27 -60.80 -43.00
C GLU A 159 -25.91 -61.60 -44.26
N ILE A 160 -24.65 -62.02 -44.41
CA ILE A 160 -24.25 -62.94 -45.49
C ILE A 160 -24.98 -64.28 -45.37
N ALA A 161 -25.07 -64.87 -44.17
CA ALA A 161 -25.78 -66.12 -43.96
C ALA A 161 -27.27 -66.00 -44.31
N ARG A 162 -27.89 -64.86 -43.97
CA ARG A 162 -29.27 -64.53 -44.33
C ARG A 162 -29.46 -64.46 -45.86
N TYR A 163 -28.62 -63.68 -46.56
CA TYR A 163 -28.69 -63.56 -48.02
C TYR A 163 -28.37 -64.88 -48.75
N ALA A 164 -27.45 -65.69 -48.21
CA ALA A 164 -27.13 -67.00 -48.76
C ALA A 164 -28.33 -67.95 -48.67
N SER A 165 -29.02 -67.99 -47.52
CA SER A 165 -30.26 -68.77 -47.37
C SER A 165 -31.35 -68.29 -48.33
N ASP A 166 -31.59 -66.98 -48.42
CA ASP A 166 -32.56 -66.41 -49.38
C ASP A 166 -32.26 -66.79 -50.84
N ALA A 167 -30.96 -66.88 -51.21
CA ALA A 167 -30.54 -67.29 -52.54
C ALA A 167 -30.69 -68.80 -52.77
N ILE A 168 -30.37 -69.62 -51.77
CA ILE A 168 -30.52 -71.08 -51.82
C ILE A 168 -32.01 -71.44 -51.99
N ASP A 169 -32.90 -70.84 -51.20
CA ASP A 169 -34.35 -71.09 -51.29
C ASP A 169 -34.86 -70.86 -52.73
N ARG A 170 -34.43 -69.77 -53.38
CA ARG A 170 -34.80 -69.47 -54.78
C ARG A 170 -34.23 -70.47 -55.80
N VAL A 171 -33.01 -70.96 -55.58
CA VAL A 171 -32.39 -71.96 -56.48
C VAL A 171 -33.04 -73.32 -56.30
N VAL A 172 -33.33 -73.73 -55.07
CA VAL A 172 -34.01 -74.99 -54.73
C VAL A 172 -35.44 -74.98 -55.29
N ASP A 173 -36.22 -73.92 -55.08
CA ASP A 173 -37.54 -73.76 -55.68
C ASP A 173 -37.50 -73.83 -57.22
N GLY A 174 -36.44 -73.31 -57.84
CA GLY A 174 -36.24 -73.35 -59.29
C GLY A 174 -35.77 -74.70 -59.84
N THR A 175 -35.27 -75.63 -59.00
CA THR A 175 -34.66 -76.91 -59.42
C THR A 175 -35.45 -78.15 -58.99
N LEU A 176 -36.48 -78.00 -58.15
CA LEU A 176 -37.37 -79.10 -57.77
C LEU A 176 -38.27 -79.53 -58.94
N ASP A 177 -37.98 -80.70 -59.52
CA ASP A 177 -38.87 -81.45 -60.41
C ASP A 177 -39.29 -82.78 -59.76
N SER A 178 -40.40 -83.36 -60.24
CA SER A 178 -40.92 -84.67 -59.82
C SER A 178 -39.87 -85.79 -59.84
N SER A 179 -38.90 -85.76 -60.76
CA SER A 179 -37.83 -86.77 -60.84
C SER A 179 -36.80 -86.63 -59.70
N VAL A 180 -36.34 -85.40 -59.43
CA VAL A 180 -35.43 -85.07 -58.31
C VAL A 180 -36.07 -85.41 -56.96
N HIS A 181 -37.39 -85.22 -56.85
CA HIS A 181 -38.14 -85.58 -55.64
C HIS A 181 -38.10 -87.08 -55.34
N GLN A 182 -38.25 -87.94 -56.36
CA GLN A 182 -38.15 -89.39 -56.19
C GLN A 182 -36.73 -89.83 -55.79
N ASP A 183 -35.71 -89.25 -56.42
CA ASP A 183 -34.30 -89.56 -56.11
C ASP A 183 -33.92 -89.16 -54.67
N LEU A 184 -34.46 -88.05 -54.15
CA LEU A 184 -34.26 -87.64 -52.76
C LEU A 184 -34.92 -88.61 -51.77
N ILE A 185 -36.13 -89.10 -52.08
CA ILE A 185 -36.85 -90.07 -51.25
C ILE A 185 -36.06 -91.38 -51.16
N GLU A 186 -35.58 -91.89 -52.30
CA GLU A 186 -34.81 -93.15 -52.33
C GLU A 186 -33.48 -93.02 -51.57
N ASN A 187 -32.77 -91.90 -51.72
CA ASN A 187 -31.55 -91.63 -50.95
C ASN A 187 -31.79 -91.50 -49.43
N TYR A 188 -32.91 -90.88 -49.03
CA TYR A 188 -33.27 -90.80 -47.61
C TYR A 188 -33.58 -92.19 -47.03
N ILE A 189 -34.36 -93.00 -47.76
CA ILE A 189 -34.67 -94.38 -47.36
C ILE A 189 -33.39 -95.19 -47.22
N SER A 190 -32.45 -95.06 -48.16
CA SER A 190 -31.15 -95.71 -48.12
C SER A 190 -30.32 -95.30 -46.88
N ASN A 191 -30.20 -94.00 -46.60
CA ASN A 191 -29.39 -93.50 -45.48
C ASN A 191 -30.00 -93.81 -44.10
N VAL A 192 -31.32 -93.72 -43.96
CA VAL A 192 -32.01 -94.05 -42.69
C VAL A 192 -32.08 -95.57 -42.49
N GLY A 193 -32.20 -96.35 -43.57
CA GLY A 193 -32.07 -97.79 -43.54
C GLY A 193 -30.67 -98.25 -43.11
N ALA A 194 -29.62 -97.59 -43.62
CA ALA A 194 -28.23 -97.88 -43.26
C ALA A 194 -27.89 -97.49 -41.82
N GLY A 195 -28.34 -96.32 -41.32
CA GLY A 195 -28.07 -95.87 -39.95
C GLY A 195 -28.75 -96.72 -38.85
N ARG A 196 -29.85 -97.41 -39.18
CA ARG A 196 -30.58 -98.30 -38.25
C ARG A 196 -30.04 -99.73 -38.22
N GLY A 197 -29.09 -100.08 -39.10
CA GLY A 197 -28.48 -101.42 -39.21
C GLY A 197 -27.13 -101.61 -38.49
N VAL A 198 -26.59 -100.56 -37.84
CA VAL A 198 -25.20 -100.55 -37.31
C VAL A 198 -25.10 -100.69 -35.77
N SER A 199 -26.19 -101.04 -35.07
CA SER A 199 -26.19 -101.20 -33.60
C SER A 199 -26.52 -102.63 -33.14
N ALA A 200 -25.85 -103.64 -33.70
CA ALA A 200 -25.87 -105.01 -33.18
C ALA A 200 -24.44 -105.52 -32.96
#